data_AF-A0A947CMA6-F1
#
_entry.id   AF-A0A947CMA6-F1
#
_cell.length_a   1.000
_cell.length_b   1.000
_cell.length_c   1.000
_cell.angle_alpha   90.00
_cell.angle_beta   90.00
_cell.angle_gamma   90.00
#
_symmetry.space_group_name_H-M   'P 1'
#
loop_
_entity.id
_entity.type
_entity.pdbx_description
1 polymer ?
#
loop_
_entity_poly.entity_id
_entity_poly.type
_entity_poly.pdbx_seq_one_letter_code
_entity_poly.pdbx_strand_id
1 'polypeptide(L)'
;MATRSLLVLACALGVLSSSEALAHDYWIRPGVFQLESPGAVDLRLFVGTRGDVVEHPYRRSATVRFHSHGPKGVAQVLSTAQRRPAGRAVTRAQGVQTVVFQSRHSYI
;
A
#
# COMPACT_ATOMS: atom_id res chain seq x y z
N MET A 1 -11.25 10.79 51.02
CA MET A 1 -12.07 11.09 49.83
C MET A 1 -11.23 11.62 48.65
N ALA A 2 -10.15 12.39 48.87
CA ALA A 2 -9.31 12.96 47.81
C ALA A 2 -8.64 11.95 46.84
N THR A 3 -8.28 10.75 47.33
CA THR A 3 -7.58 9.72 46.53
C THR A 3 -8.47 9.07 45.45
N ARG A 4 -9.79 9.00 45.66
CA ARG A 4 -10.73 8.48 44.66
C ARG A 4 -10.91 9.45 43.50
N SER A 5 -10.94 10.75 43.80
CA SER A 5 -11.08 11.81 42.80
C SER A 5 -9.86 11.90 41.87
N LEU A 6 -8.65 11.67 42.40
CA LEU A 6 -7.42 11.67 41.61
C LEU A 6 -7.37 10.49 40.63
N LEU A 7 -7.86 9.31 41.07
CA LEU A 7 -7.88 8.10 40.24
C LEU A 7 -8.89 8.24 39.08
N VAL A 8 -10.07 8.82 39.34
CA VAL A 8 -11.08 9.08 38.32
C VAL A 8 -10.57 10.08 37.28
N LEU A 9 -9.89 11.14 37.73
CA LEU A 9 -9.30 12.14 36.84
C LEU A 9 -8.19 11.54 35.95
N ALA A 10 -7.32 10.69 36.52
CA ALA A 10 -6.27 10.00 35.79
C ALA A 10 -6.84 9.03 34.73
N CYS A 11 -7.91 8.30 35.06
CA CYS A 11 -8.61 7.45 34.09
C CYS A 11 -9.27 8.26 32.97
N ALA A 12 -9.90 9.40 33.30
CA ALA A 12 -10.52 10.27 32.29
C ALA A 12 -9.49 10.85 31.31
N LEU A 13 -8.32 11.27 31.80
CA LEU A 13 -7.20 11.74 30.98
C LEU A 13 -6.62 10.63 30.09
N GLY A 14 -6.58 9.39 30.56
CA GLY A 14 -6.13 8.24 29.78
C GLY A 14 -7.02 7.95 28.57
N VAL A 15 -8.35 8.08 28.71
CA VAL A 15 -9.33 7.88 27.62
C VAL A 15 -9.27 9.01 26.59
N LEU A 16 -8.97 10.25 27.01
CA LEU A 16 -8.81 11.38 26.08
C LEU A 16 -7.49 11.35 25.30
N SER A 17 -6.52 10.55 25.76
CA SER A 17 -5.19 10.45 25.14
C SER A 17 -5.08 9.35 24.08
N SER A 18 -6.12 8.53 23.88
CA SER A 18 -6.23 7.67 22.71
C SER A 18 -6.64 8.51 21.51
N SER A 19 -5.72 9.38 21.07
CA SER A 19 -5.75 9.93 19.72
C SER A 19 -5.94 8.75 18.80
N GLU A 20 -7.06 8.74 18.08
CA GLU A 20 -7.36 7.72 17.09
C GLU A 20 -6.11 7.55 16.23
N ALA A 21 -5.46 6.39 16.37
CA ALA A 21 -4.65 5.87 15.31
C ALA A 21 -5.64 5.50 14.20
N LEU A 22 -6.19 6.52 13.53
CA LEU A 22 -6.81 6.37 12.23
C LEU A 22 -5.67 5.93 11.34
N ALA A 23 -5.45 4.61 11.30
CA ALA A 23 -4.84 4.01 10.14
C ALA A 23 -5.72 4.49 8.99
N HIS A 24 -5.26 5.54 8.30
CA HIS A 24 -5.93 6.02 7.13
C HIS A 24 -5.93 4.84 6.17
N ASP A 25 -7.08 4.19 6.04
CA ASP A 25 -7.30 3.09 5.11
C ASP A 25 -7.27 3.70 3.70
N TYR A 26 -6.07 4.00 3.22
CA TYR A 26 -5.84 4.43 1.85
C TYR A 26 -6.08 3.21 0.96
N TRP A 27 -7.30 3.12 0.45
CA TRP A 27 -7.66 2.08 -0.50
C TRP A 27 -6.99 2.37 -1.84
N ILE A 28 -6.09 1.50 -2.27
CA ILE A 28 -5.60 1.52 -3.65
C ILE A 28 -6.79 1.09 -4.52
N ARG A 29 -7.31 1.98 -5.36
CA ARG A 29 -8.31 1.61 -6.37
C ARG A 29 -7.69 0.53 -7.26
N PRO A 30 -8.21 -0.71 -7.29
CA PRO A 30 -7.64 -1.74 -8.14
C PRO A 30 -7.88 -1.34 -9.59
N GLY A 31 -6.79 -1.14 -10.34
CA GLY A 31 -6.85 -1.05 -11.79
C GLY A 31 -7.02 -2.46 -12.34
N VAL A 32 -8.05 -2.68 -13.17
CA VAL A 32 -8.20 -3.92 -13.92
C VAL A 32 -7.63 -3.67 -15.31
N PHE A 33 -6.78 -4.58 -15.77
CA PHE A 33 -6.18 -4.53 -17.09
C PHE A 33 -6.24 -5.91 -17.73
N GLN A 34 -6.74 -5.99 -18.95
CA GLN A 34 -6.77 -7.22 -19.72
C GLN A 34 -5.58 -7.26 -20.67
N LEU A 35 -4.80 -8.34 -20.61
CA LEU A 35 -3.75 -8.62 -21.58
C LEU A 35 -4.30 -9.50 -22.70
N GLU A 36 -3.94 -9.18 -23.94
CA GLU A 36 -4.26 -10.01 -25.11
C GLU A 36 -3.43 -11.30 -25.13
N SER A 37 -2.23 -11.28 -24.57
CA SER A 37 -1.33 -12.43 -24.45
C SER A 37 -0.47 -12.34 -23.18
N PRO A 38 0.08 -13.47 -22.68
CA PRO A 38 1.05 -13.45 -21.59
C PRO A 38 2.23 -12.53 -21.94
N GLY A 39 2.59 -11.65 -21.02
CA GLY A 39 3.61 -10.64 -21.28
C GLY A 39 3.94 -9.82 -20.05
N ALA A 40 4.78 -8.80 -20.23
CA ALA A 40 5.15 -7.87 -19.17
C ALA A 40 4.19 -6.67 -19.12
N VAL A 41 3.84 -6.23 -17.92
CA VAL A 41 3.04 -5.04 -17.66
C VAL A 41 3.87 -4.06 -16.84
N ASP A 42 4.01 -2.85 -17.35
CA ASP A 42 4.63 -1.75 -16.63
C ASP A 42 3.63 -1.15 -15.63
N LEU A 43 4.07 -1.05 -14.38
CA LEU A 43 3.28 -0.58 -13.26
C LEU A 43 3.73 0.82 -12.87
N ARG A 44 2.76 1.69 -12.62
CA ARG A 44 2.95 3.04 -12.07
C ARG A 44 2.25 3.13 -10.73
N LEU A 45 2.86 3.83 -9.78
CA LEU A 45 2.28 4.08 -8.46
C LEU A 45 1.74 5.50 -8.44
N PHE A 46 0.47 5.65 -8.07
CA PHE A 46 -0.18 6.95 -7.90
C PHE A 46 -0.60 7.09 -6.44
N VAL A 47 -0.31 8.24 -5.87
CA VAL A 47 -0.68 8.58 -4.49
C VAL A 47 -1.38 9.93 -4.51
N GLY A 48 -2.46 10.04 -3.76
CA GLY A 48 -3.21 11.28 -3.62
C GLY A 48 -4.68 11.02 -3.30
N THR A 49 -5.50 12.05 -3.39
CA THR A 49 -6.92 12.03 -2.97
C THR A 49 -7.82 12.66 -4.03
N ARG A 50 -8.94 11.99 -4.33
CA ARG A 50 -10.08 12.55 -5.10
C ARG A 50 -9.70 13.35 -6.36
N GLY A 51 -8.88 12.75 -7.23
CA GLY A 51 -8.52 13.33 -8.52
C GLY A 51 -7.20 14.12 -8.52
N ASP A 52 -6.72 14.53 -7.35
CA ASP A 52 -5.36 15.05 -7.19
C ASP A 52 -4.43 13.89 -6.85
N VAL A 53 -3.83 13.28 -7.88
CA VAL A 53 -2.92 12.15 -7.76
C VAL A 53 -1.60 12.45 -8.43
N VAL A 54 -0.50 12.16 -7.73
CA VAL A 54 0.86 12.32 -8.23
C VAL A 54 1.46 10.94 -8.48
N GLU A 55 2.21 10.80 -9.57
CA GLU A 55 2.97 9.58 -9.82
C GLU A 55 4.19 9.54 -8.88
N HIS A 56 4.28 8.49 -8.08
CA HIS A 56 5.39 8.27 -7.15
C HIS A 56 6.39 7.24 -7.69
N PRO A 57 7.71 7.51 -7.56
CA PRO A 57 8.72 6.52 -7.89
C PRO A 57 8.71 5.38 -6.88
N TYR A 58 9.12 4.20 -7.33
CA TYR A 58 9.40 3.09 -6.42
C TYR A 58 10.57 3.43 -5.49
N ARG A 59 10.39 3.18 -4.18
CA ARG A 59 11.42 3.40 -3.16
C ARG A 59 11.66 2.12 -2.38
N ARG A 60 12.75 1.41 -2.68
CA ARG A 60 13.09 0.12 -2.03
C ARG A 60 13.09 0.21 -0.51
N SER A 61 13.62 1.30 0.07
CA SER A 61 13.68 1.50 1.53
C SER A 61 12.30 1.64 2.19
N ALA A 62 11.29 2.08 1.45
CA ALA A 62 9.93 2.25 1.94
C ALA A 62 9.02 1.05 1.60
N THR A 63 9.44 0.15 0.72
CA THR A 63 8.65 -1.02 0.28
C THR A 63 8.86 -2.22 1.20
N VAL A 64 7.76 -2.78 1.68
CA VAL A 64 7.72 -4.05 2.43
C VAL A 64 7.51 -5.23 1.48
N ARG A 65 6.58 -5.11 0.52
CA ARG A 65 6.28 -6.15 -0.48
C ARG A 65 5.95 -5.52 -1.82
N PHE A 66 6.46 -6.14 -2.89
CA PHE A 66 6.03 -5.84 -4.26
C PHE A 66 6.14 -7.11 -5.11
N HIS A 67 5.03 -7.84 -5.22
CA HIS A 67 4.97 -9.13 -5.91
C HIS A 67 3.66 -9.27 -6.69
N SER A 68 3.59 -10.26 -7.58
CA SER A 68 2.36 -10.69 -8.21
C SER A 68 2.00 -12.10 -7.77
N HIS A 69 0.70 -12.36 -7.64
CA HIS A 69 0.11 -13.67 -7.43
C HIS A 69 -0.62 -14.06 -8.70
N GLY A 70 -0.38 -15.28 -9.19
CA GLY A 70 -1.07 -15.80 -10.34
C GLY A 70 -1.10 -17.32 -10.38
N PRO A 71 -1.59 -17.92 -11.47
CA PRO A 71 -1.77 -19.37 -11.62
C PRO A 71 -0.47 -20.19 -11.49
N LYS A 72 0.68 -19.54 -11.66
CA LYS A 72 2.01 -20.18 -11.51
C LYS A 72 2.67 -19.90 -10.15
N GLY A 73 1.93 -19.33 -9.20
CA GLY A 73 2.41 -18.98 -7.88
C GLY A 73 2.77 -17.50 -7.76
N VAL A 74 3.66 -17.21 -6.81
CA VAL A 74 4.10 -15.85 -6.47
C VAL A 74 5.36 -15.49 -7.26
N ALA A 75 5.39 -14.31 -7.86
CA ALA A 75 6.56 -13.78 -8.56
C ALA A 75 6.92 -12.39 -8.05
N GLN A 76 8.21 -12.08 -7.98
CA GLN A 76 8.66 -10.74 -7.62
C GLN A 76 8.39 -9.77 -8.77
N VAL A 77 7.86 -8.57 -8.45
CA VAL A 77 7.76 -7.49 -9.42
C VAL A 77 9.14 -6.86 -9.59
N LEU A 78 9.61 -6.76 -10.82
CA LEU A 78 10.91 -6.17 -11.13
C LEU A 78 10.81 -4.65 -11.04
N SER A 79 11.31 -4.05 -9.96
CA SER A 79 11.43 -2.59 -9.85
C SER A 79 12.75 -2.12 -10.43
N THR A 80 12.73 -1.11 -11.30
CA THR A 80 13.96 -0.39 -11.66
C THR A 80 14.17 0.74 -10.65
N ALA A 81 15.41 1.00 -10.25
CA ALA A 81 15.75 2.15 -9.38
C ALA A 81 15.52 3.49 -10.10
N GLN A 82 15.27 3.45 -11.40
CA GLN A 82 14.95 4.59 -12.24
C GLN A 82 13.46 4.91 -12.11
N ARG A 83 13.13 6.20 -12.08
CA ARG A 83 11.85 6.73 -11.58
C ARG A 83 10.59 6.21 -12.29
N ARG A 84 10.70 5.50 -13.42
CA ARG A 84 9.60 4.95 -14.23
C ARG A 84 10.06 3.72 -15.04
N PRO A 85 9.28 2.64 -15.13
CA PRO A 85 8.06 2.34 -14.34
C PRO A 85 8.41 2.04 -12.88
N ALA A 86 7.44 2.15 -11.97
CA ALA A 86 7.64 1.78 -10.57
C ALA A 86 7.97 0.28 -10.43
N GLY A 87 7.43 -0.55 -11.33
CA GLY A 87 7.89 -1.91 -11.51
C GLY A 87 7.33 -2.55 -12.77
N ARG A 88 7.78 -3.76 -13.05
CA ARG A 88 7.35 -4.57 -14.18
C ARG A 88 6.90 -5.94 -13.67
N ALA A 89 5.61 -6.23 -13.81
CA ALA A 89 5.04 -7.54 -13.51
C ALA A 89 5.06 -8.40 -14.78
N VAL A 90 5.40 -9.68 -14.65
CA VAL A 90 5.43 -10.60 -15.80
C VAL A 90 4.33 -11.64 -15.65
N THR A 91 3.49 -11.75 -16.68
CA THR A 91 2.44 -12.77 -16.80
C THR A 91 2.92 -13.91 -17.67
N ARG A 92 3.03 -15.09 -17.08
CA ARG A 92 3.53 -16.31 -17.76
C ARG A 92 2.45 -17.35 -18.05
N ALA A 93 1.22 -17.12 -17.60
CA ALA A 93 0.11 -18.05 -17.76
C ALA A 93 -1.21 -17.26 -17.88
N GLN A 94 -2.17 -17.85 -18.57
CA GLN A 94 -3.54 -17.34 -18.61
C GLN A 94 -4.20 -17.48 -17.23
N GLY A 95 -4.97 -16.48 -16.84
CA GLY A 95 -5.71 -16.42 -15.58
C GLY A 95 -5.59 -15.08 -14.89
N VAL A 96 -6.26 -14.95 -13.74
CA VAL A 96 -6.21 -13.72 -12.94
C VAL A 96 -4.83 -13.57 -12.31
N GLN A 97 -4.25 -12.39 -12.48
CA GLN A 97 -3.07 -11.97 -11.72
C GLN A 97 -3.40 -10.80 -10.82
N THR A 98 -2.92 -10.88 -9.58
CA THR A 98 -3.05 -9.82 -8.57
C THR A 98 -1.67 -9.28 -8.25
N VAL A 99 -1.45 -7.98 -8.49
CA VAL A 99 -0.24 -7.29 -8.05
C VAL A 99 -0.49 -6.73 -6.65
N VAL A 100 0.40 -7.04 -5.72
CA VAL A 100 0.34 -6.57 -4.33
C VAL A 100 1.51 -5.64 -4.09
N PHE A 101 1.20 -4.46 -3.58
CA PHE A 101 2.17 -3.48 -3.12
C PHE A 101 1.89 -3.12 -1.66
N GLN A 102 2.94 -3.15 -0.83
CA GLN A 102 2.88 -2.79 0.58
C GLN A 102 4.08 -1.91 0.92
N SER A 103 3.83 -0.75 1.54
CA SER A 103 4.86 0.15 2.07
C SER A 103 4.89 0.14 3.60
N ARG A 104 6.02 0.60 4.18
CA ARG A 104 6.21 0.74 5.63
C ARG A 104 5.38 1.89 6.22
N HIS A 105 5.16 2.93 5.43
CA HIS A 105 4.42 4.11 5.80
C HIS A 105 3.47 4.49 4.66
N SER A 106 2.42 5.21 5.01
CA SER A 106 1.59 5.95 4.06
C SER A 106 2.49 6.91 3.26
N TYR A 107 2.35 6.93 1.94
CA TYR A 107 2.94 8.01 1.15
C TYR A 107 2.05 9.25 1.40
N ILE A 108 2.48 10.15 2.27
CA ILE A 108 1.90 11.48 2.47
C ILE A 108 3.05 12.46 2.45
#